data_AF-A0A1F8NC94-F1
#
_entry.id   AF-A0A1F8NC94-F1
#
_cell.length_a   1.000
_cell.length_b   1.000
_cell.length_c   1.000
_cell.angle_alpha   90.00
_cell.angle_beta   90.00
_cell.angle_gamma   90.00
#
_symmetry.space_group_name_H-M   'P 1'
#
loop_
_entity.id
_entity.type
_entity.pdbx_description
1 polymer ?
#
loop_
_entity_poly.entity_id
_entity_poly.type
_entity_poly.pdbx_seq_one_letter_code
_entity_poly.pdbx_strand_id
1 'polypeptide(L)'
;MFLFDPDPSLRAAERSIYIFHGWYPGCIDRWDASTAERMWQVSDDEGYAPSLDFAVLFAPETLYFAYQDRLWSAGKTGGAVRLLSEGGDYELVPLAFEQDVLILRTKRTRGTARFGLRGFDPARGETLWDHPIENGEPYDPPDAAFRHVDEDTSIWTWRFSGGLLHLYTFQADPNRLSFAAIDPRDGAFSGAEPLAFDFPYDSYFGPDILYRKDALIWVMADSKLLGIDLDAAEIKYQFP
;
A
#
# COMPACT_ATOMS: atom_id res chain seq x y z
N MET A 1 -0.72 7.05 18.42
CA MET A 1 -0.55 7.68 17.09
C MET A 1 -1.88 8.32 16.70
N PHE A 2 -1.86 9.52 16.09
CA PHE A 2 -3.06 10.19 15.61
C PHE A 2 -3.21 9.94 14.11
N LEU A 3 -4.37 9.46 13.67
CA LEU A 3 -4.66 9.28 12.27
C LEU A 3 -5.92 10.06 11.91
N PHE A 4 -5.82 10.84 10.84
CA PHE A 4 -6.93 11.55 10.24
C PHE A 4 -7.43 10.71 9.06
N ASP A 5 -8.75 10.52 8.97
CA ASP A 5 -9.35 9.98 7.75
C ASP A 5 -9.34 11.10 6.69
N PRO A 6 -8.54 10.98 5.61
CA PRO A 6 -8.41 12.05 4.63
C PRO A 6 -9.55 12.04 3.60
N ASP A 7 -10.52 11.12 3.67
CA ASP A 7 -11.54 10.96 2.63
C ASP A 7 -12.40 12.23 2.47
N PRO A 8 -12.26 12.96 1.35
CA PRO A 8 -13.01 14.19 1.10
C PRO A 8 -14.47 13.94 0.69
N SER A 9 -14.87 12.67 0.47
CA SER A 9 -16.25 12.28 0.16
C SER A 9 -17.13 12.16 1.41
N LEU A 10 -16.52 12.13 2.59
CA LEU A 10 -17.22 12.10 3.86
C LEU A 10 -18.02 13.40 4.07
N ARG A 11 -19.33 13.27 4.30
CA ARG A 11 -20.20 14.43 4.55
C ARG A 11 -19.81 15.07 5.89
N ALA A 12 -20.23 16.31 6.13
CA ALA A 12 -19.91 17.06 7.36
C ALA A 12 -20.24 16.33 8.70
N ALA A 13 -21.02 15.24 8.67
CA ALA A 13 -21.34 14.36 9.80
C ALA A 13 -20.32 13.21 10.03
N GLU A 14 -19.25 13.12 9.23
CA GLU A 14 -18.29 12.00 9.23
C GLU A 14 -16.85 12.45 9.48
N ARG A 15 -16.63 13.67 9.98
CA ARG A 15 -15.30 14.12 10.41
C ARG A 15 -14.93 13.39 11.70
N SER A 16 -14.33 12.22 11.58
CA SER A 16 -13.91 11.40 12.72
C SER A 16 -12.39 11.36 12.81
N ILE A 17 -11.87 11.42 14.04
CA ILE A 17 -10.46 11.15 14.34
C ILE A 17 -10.40 9.77 14.98
N TYR A 18 -9.46 8.95 14.50
CA TYR A 18 -9.20 7.64 15.08
C TYR A 18 -7.84 7.64 15.75
N ILE A 19 -7.82 7.25 17.03
CA ILE A 19 -6.60 7.27 17.84
C ILE A 19 -6.29 5.84 18.25
N PHE A 20 -5.15 5.36 17.79
CA PHE A 20 -4.59 4.08 18.21
C PHE A 20 -3.57 4.34 19.33
N HIS A 21 -3.79 3.74 20.49
CA HIS A 21 -2.94 3.90 21.67
C HIS A 21 -2.90 2.64 22.53
N GLY A 22 -2.11 2.67 23.61
CA GLY A 22 -1.89 1.50 24.45
C GLY A 22 -0.71 0.64 23.97
N TRP A 23 -0.29 -0.30 24.83
CA TRP A 23 0.77 -1.26 24.54
C TRP A 23 0.24 -2.67 24.75
N TYR A 24 -0.37 -2.93 25.92
CA TYR A 24 -1.23 -4.08 26.21
C TYR A 24 -2.20 -3.67 27.34
N PRO A 25 -3.53 -3.59 27.11
CA PRO A 25 -4.22 -3.85 25.85
C PRO A 25 -3.94 -2.77 24.78
N GLY A 26 -4.18 -3.12 23.52
CA GLY A 26 -4.24 -2.15 22.41
C GLY A 26 -5.62 -1.48 22.40
N CYS A 27 -5.67 -0.16 22.19
CA CYS A 27 -6.91 0.62 22.24
C CYS A 27 -7.12 1.40 20.94
N ILE A 28 -8.38 1.50 20.52
CA ILE A 28 -8.83 2.41 19.48
C ILE A 28 -9.93 3.29 20.03
N ASP A 29 -9.78 4.59 19.84
CA ASP A 29 -10.84 5.55 20.08
C ASP A 29 -11.32 6.13 18.76
N ARG A 30 -12.62 6.41 18.67
CA ARG A 30 -13.19 7.32 17.67
C ARG A 30 -13.66 8.59 18.35
N TRP A 31 -13.28 9.71 17.78
CA TRP A 31 -13.66 11.04 18.23
C TRP A 31 -14.38 11.77 17.11
N ASP A 32 -15.43 12.53 17.44
CA ASP A 32 -16.00 13.52 16.55
C ASP A 32 -15.02 14.69 16.45
N ALA A 33 -14.52 14.98 15.25
CA ALA A 33 -13.51 16.00 15.03
C ALA A 33 -14.07 17.44 15.15
N SER A 34 -15.40 17.60 15.09
CA SER A 34 -16.06 18.90 15.20
C SER A 34 -16.34 19.28 16.65
N THR A 35 -16.75 18.32 17.48
CA THR A 35 -17.06 18.55 18.89
C THR A 35 -15.90 18.19 19.82
N ALA A 36 -14.91 17.46 19.32
CA ALA A 36 -13.86 16.83 20.13
C ALA A 36 -14.44 15.90 21.22
N GLU A 37 -15.60 15.31 20.98
CA GLU A 37 -16.19 14.32 21.88
C GLU A 37 -15.83 12.90 21.44
N ARG A 38 -15.53 12.03 22.41
CA ARG A 38 -15.26 10.63 22.15
C ARG A 38 -16.57 9.88 21.90
N MET A 39 -16.70 9.31 20.71
CA MET A 39 -17.86 8.55 20.26
C MET A 39 -17.85 7.14 20.82
N TRP A 40 -16.70 6.47 20.76
CA TRP A 40 -16.48 5.16 21.36
C TRP A 40 -15.00 4.91 21.64
N GLN A 41 -14.73 3.93 22.48
CA GLN A 41 -13.41 3.35 22.73
C GLN A 41 -13.57 1.85 22.84
N VAL A 42 -12.66 1.10 22.23
CA VAL A 42 -12.56 -0.35 22.37
C VAL A 42 -11.13 -0.73 22.71
N SER A 43 -10.98 -1.67 23.63
CA SER A 43 -9.72 -2.31 23.99
C SER A 43 -9.70 -3.74 23.47
N ASP A 44 -8.56 -4.18 22.95
CA ASP A 44 -8.30 -5.55 22.57
C ASP A 44 -7.19 -6.13 23.45
N ASP A 45 -7.54 -7.15 24.23
CA ASP A 45 -6.62 -7.81 25.17
C ASP A 45 -5.60 -8.70 24.45
N GLU A 46 -5.90 -9.14 23.22
CA GLU A 46 -4.93 -9.85 22.37
C GLU A 46 -3.80 -8.93 21.91
N GLY A 47 -4.08 -7.62 21.90
CA GLY A 47 -3.12 -6.52 21.85
C GLY A 47 -2.50 -6.26 20.48
N TYR A 48 -2.39 -4.97 20.18
CA TYR A 48 -1.52 -4.40 19.16
C TYR A 48 -0.84 -3.19 19.78
N ALA A 49 0.41 -2.92 19.38
CA ALA A 49 1.17 -1.78 19.88
C ALA A 49 1.41 -0.79 18.75
N PRO A 50 0.66 0.32 18.68
CA PRO A 50 0.87 1.34 17.66
C PRO A 50 2.29 1.91 17.75
N SER A 51 3.06 1.74 16.69
CA SER A 51 4.41 2.30 16.51
C SER A 51 4.38 3.45 15.48
N LEU A 52 5.55 4.04 15.18
CA LEU A 52 5.67 5.06 14.13
C LEU A 52 5.30 4.51 12.74
N ASP A 53 5.50 3.22 12.53
CA ASP A 53 5.30 2.53 11.25
C ASP A 53 3.95 1.80 11.17
N PHE A 54 3.05 2.10 12.12
CA PHE A 54 1.75 1.46 12.20
C PHE A 54 0.86 1.95 11.05
N ALA A 55 0.65 1.07 10.07
CA ALA A 55 -0.16 1.38 8.91
C ALA A 55 -1.63 1.00 9.16
N VAL A 56 -2.53 1.94 8.85
CA VAL A 56 -3.97 1.73 8.91
C VAL A 56 -4.57 2.15 7.58
N LEU A 57 -5.37 1.26 7.01
CA LEU A 57 -6.20 1.53 5.85
C LEU A 57 -7.62 1.90 6.30
N PHE A 58 -8.09 3.03 5.81
CA PHE A 58 -9.46 3.51 5.98
C PHE A 58 -10.31 3.03 4.81
N ALA A 59 -11.07 1.95 5.00
CA ALA A 59 -12.13 1.53 4.09
C ALA A 59 -13.46 2.23 4.49
N PRO A 60 -14.53 2.17 3.67
CA PRO A 60 -15.76 2.92 3.94
C PRO A 60 -16.33 2.71 5.35
N GLU A 61 -16.47 1.45 5.79
CA GLU A 61 -17.08 1.09 7.08
C GLU A 61 -16.08 0.50 8.09
N THR A 62 -14.86 0.23 7.66
CA THR A 62 -13.89 -0.60 8.42
C THR A 62 -12.51 0.04 8.38
N LEU A 63 -11.81 -0.01 9.52
CA LEU A 63 -10.38 0.22 9.60
C LEU A 63 -9.68 -1.13 9.50
N TYR A 64 -8.73 -1.27 8.60
CA TYR A 64 -7.84 -2.43 8.54
C TYR A 64 -6.46 -2.02 9.02
N PHE A 65 -5.87 -2.80 9.91
CA PHE A 65 -4.55 -2.51 10.45
C PHE A 65 -3.83 -3.80 10.79
N ALA A 66 -2.51 -3.74 10.78
CA ALA A 66 -1.67 -4.89 11.06
C ALA A 66 -0.57 -4.50 12.04
N TYR A 67 -0.14 -5.49 12.81
CA TYR A 67 0.95 -5.40 13.76
C TYR A 67 1.62 -6.76 13.82
N GLN A 68 2.91 -6.80 13.49
CA GLN A 68 3.65 -8.05 13.31
C GLN A 68 2.98 -8.94 12.23
N ASP A 69 2.71 -10.20 12.55
CA ASP A 69 2.13 -11.21 11.66
C ASP A 69 0.59 -11.30 11.74
N ARG A 70 -0.03 -10.31 12.40
CA ARG A 70 -1.45 -10.28 12.67
C ARG A 70 -2.13 -9.14 11.93
N LEU A 71 -3.34 -9.42 11.48
CA LEU A 71 -4.20 -8.50 10.75
C LEU A 71 -5.54 -8.38 11.46
N TRP A 72 -5.99 -7.16 11.69
CA TRP A 72 -7.25 -6.85 12.35
C TRP A 72 -8.15 -6.00 11.48
N SER A 73 -9.43 -5.99 11.87
CA SER A 73 -10.42 -5.02 11.44
C SER A 73 -11.05 -4.34 12.65
N ALA A 74 -11.46 -3.08 12.51
CA ALA A 74 -12.33 -2.39 13.46
C ALA A 74 -13.45 -1.66 12.71
N GLY A 75 -14.71 -1.88 13.12
CA GLY A 75 -15.86 -1.19 12.53
C GLY A 75 -15.88 0.30 12.92
N LYS A 76 -16.03 1.21 11.95
CA LYS A 76 -16.05 2.66 12.20
C LYS A 76 -17.24 3.11 13.06
N THR A 77 -18.37 2.42 12.99
CA THR A 77 -19.59 2.81 13.74
C THR A 77 -19.60 2.36 15.19
N GLY A 78 -19.23 1.09 15.47
CA GLY A 78 -19.33 0.51 16.82
C GLY A 78 -18.00 0.15 17.48
N GLY A 79 -16.88 0.34 16.79
CA GLY A 79 -15.54 -0.02 17.28
C GLY A 79 -15.29 -1.52 17.42
N ALA A 80 -16.20 -2.39 16.93
CA ALA A 80 -16.04 -3.83 17.04
C ALA A 80 -14.73 -4.28 16.36
N VAL A 81 -13.79 -4.76 17.18
CA VAL A 81 -12.47 -5.26 16.74
C VAL A 81 -12.57 -6.76 16.47
N ARG A 82 -11.96 -7.20 15.37
CA ARG A 82 -11.85 -8.62 15.02
C ARG A 82 -10.48 -8.92 14.44
N LEU A 83 -9.82 -9.94 14.97
CA LEU A 83 -8.65 -10.57 14.35
C LEU A 83 -9.08 -11.30 13.07
N LEU A 84 -8.46 -10.94 11.95
CA LEU A 84 -8.71 -11.51 10.63
C LEU A 84 -7.78 -12.66 10.30
N SER A 85 -6.51 -12.55 10.70
CA SER A 85 -5.46 -13.51 10.43
C SER A 85 -4.35 -13.37 11.47
N GLU A 86 -3.71 -14.48 11.83
CA GLU A 86 -2.50 -14.56 12.64
C GLU A 86 -1.64 -15.76 12.24
N GLY A 87 -0.37 -15.80 12.70
CA GLY A 87 0.45 -17.01 12.66
C GLY A 87 1.21 -17.24 11.34
N GLY A 88 1.69 -16.17 10.72
CA GLY A 88 2.40 -16.21 9.43
C GLY A 88 3.90 -15.88 9.53
N ASP A 89 4.68 -16.35 8.55
CA ASP A 89 6.08 -15.91 8.35
C ASP A 89 6.17 -14.51 7.67
N TYR A 90 5.13 -13.68 7.80
CA TYR A 90 4.97 -12.42 7.08
C TYR A 90 4.50 -11.29 7.98
N GLU A 91 5.18 -10.16 7.92
CA GLU A 91 4.63 -8.85 8.30
C GLU A 91 3.66 -8.40 7.21
N LEU A 92 2.50 -7.87 7.62
CA LEU A 92 1.43 -7.42 6.74
C LEU A 92 1.25 -5.92 6.85
N VAL A 93 0.94 -5.26 5.74
CA VAL A 93 0.51 -3.86 5.72
C VAL A 93 -0.72 -3.71 4.81
N PRO A 94 -1.87 -3.25 5.34
CA PRO A 94 -3.02 -2.91 4.53
C PRO A 94 -2.72 -1.77 3.56
N LEU A 95 -3.00 -1.99 2.27
CA LEU A 95 -2.70 -1.05 1.20
C LEU A 95 -3.96 -0.44 0.59
N ALA A 96 -4.93 -1.27 0.20
CA ALA A 96 -6.18 -0.84 -0.43
C ALA A 96 -7.31 -1.83 -0.13
N PHE A 97 -8.56 -1.40 -0.26
CA PHE A 97 -9.74 -2.27 -0.13
C PHE A 97 -10.67 -2.03 -1.30
N GLU A 98 -10.75 -2.99 -2.21
CA GLU A 98 -11.38 -2.83 -3.51
C GLU A 98 -12.06 -4.13 -3.94
N GLN A 99 -13.29 -4.03 -4.45
CA GLN A 99 -14.06 -5.19 -4.91
C GLN A 99 -14.16 -6.31 -3.84
N ASP A 100 -14.34 -5.91 -2.58
CA ASP A 100 -14.37 -6.78 -1.39
C ASP A 100 -13.05 -7.53 -1.09
N VAL A 101 -11.96 -7.16 -1.76
CA VAL A 101 -10.62 -7.69 -1.50
C VAL A 101 -9.76 -6.67 -0.77
N LEU A 102 -9.16 -7.10 0.32
CA LEU A 102 -8.13 -6.36 1.02
C LEU A 102 -6.78 -6.66 0.37
N ILE A 103 -6.17 -5.62 -0.20
CA ILE A 103 -4.81 -5.68 -0.74
C ILE A 103 -3.83 -5.42 0.40
N LEU A 104 -2.89 -6.34 0.56
CA LEU A 104 -1.84 -6.29 1.57
C LEU A 104 -0.48 -6.27 0.89
N ARG A 105 0.44 -5.48 1.44
CA ARG A 105 1.86 -5.73 1.23
C ARG A 105 2.29 -6.80 2.21
N THR A 106 3.03 -7.78 1.73
CA THR A 106 3.65 -8.81 2.55
C THR A 106 5.15 -8.58 2.63
N LYS A 107 5.74 -8.83 3.80
CA LYS A 107 7.19 -8.85 4.00
C LYS A 107 7.55 -10.10 4.77
N ARG A 108 8.25 -11.02 4.13
CA ARG A 108 8.68 -12.26 4.77
C ARG A 108 9.68 -11.95 5.89
N THR A 109 9.40 -12.40 7.11
CA THR A 109 10.24 -12.15 8.29
C THR A 109 11.26 -13.26 8.55
N ARG A 110 11.00 -14.47 8.03
CA ARG A 110 11.92 -15.61 8.16
C ARG A 110 12.89 -15.69 6.98
N GLY A 111 14.18 -15.59 7.27
CA GLY A 111 15.25 -15.64 6.27
C GLY A 111 15.51 -14.28 5.66
N THR A 112 15.89 -14.24 4.38
CA THR A 112 16.04 -12.98 3.65
C THR A 112 14.67 -12.33 3.47
N ALA A 113 14.58 -11.04 3.81
CA ALA A 113 13.37 -10.26 3.58
C ALA A 113 12.98 -10.32 2.11
N ARG A 114 11.72 -10.66 1.85
CA ARG A 114 11.14 -10.65 0.51
C ARG A 114 9.78 -10.00 0.58
N PHE A 115 9.55 -9.07 -0.33
CA PHE A 115 8.31 -8.34 -0.40
C PHE A 115 7.37 -8.96 -1.42
N GLY A 116 6.09 -8.63 -1.28
CA GLY A 116 5.06 -9.03 -2.23
C GLY A 116 3.76 -8.29 -1.99
N LEU A 117 2.81 -8.61 -2.85
CA LEU A 117 1.42 -8.20 -2.76
C LEU A 117 0.56 -9.43 -2.51
N ARG A 118 -0.51 -9.26 -1.73
CA ARG A 118 -1.45 -10.32 -1.39
C ARG A 118 -2.88 -9.79 -1.50
N GLY A 119 -3.75 -10.57 -2.14
CA GLY A 119 -5.19 -10.40 -2.04
C GLY A 119 -5.73 -11.22 -0.89
N PHE A 120 -6.51 -10.59 -0.02
CA PHE A 120 -7.07 -11.21 1.17
C PHE A 120 -8.58 -10.97 1.24
N ASP A 121 -9.35 -12.02 1.54
CA ASP A 121 -10.77 -11.93 1.81
C ASP A 121 -10.97 -11.67 3.31
N PRO A 122 -11.34 -10.44 3.72
CA PRO A 122 -11.54 -10.13 5.13
C PRO A 122 -12.77 -10.80 5.73
N ALA A 123 -13.77 -11.19 4.93
CA ALA A 123 -14.97 -11.86 5.43
C ALA A 123 -14.65 -13.30 5.83
N ARG A 124 -13.87 -14.02 5.02
CA ARG A 124 -13.46 -15.40 5.29
C ARG A 124 -12.20 -15.52 6.13
N GLY A 125 -11.36 -14.49 6.15
CA GLY A 125 -10.04 -14.55 6.80
C GLY A 125 -9.02 -15.35 5.99
N GLU A 126 -9.13 -15.33 4.65
CA GLU A 126 -8.39 -16.21 3.76
C GLU A 126 -7.57 -15.44 2.73
N THR A 127 -6.41 -15.98 2.37
CA THR A 127 -5.63 -15.46 1.24
C THR A 127 -6.25 -15.94 -0.07
N LEU A 128 -6.54 -15.00 -0.97
CA LEU A 128 -7.07 -15.28 -2.31
C LEU A 128 -5.95 -15.58 -3.30
N TRP A 129 -4.89 -14.77 -3.25
CA TRP A 129 -3.73 -14.87 -4.12
C TRP A 129 -2.51 -14.18 -3.50
N ASP A 130 -1.33 -14.59 -3.96
CA ASP A 130 -0.03 -14.06 -3.54
C ASP A 130 0.82 -13.73 -4.77
N HIS A 131 1.45 -12.57 -4.75
CA HIS A 131 2.35 -12.10 -5.79
C HIS A 131 3.70 -11.68 -5.16
N PRO A 132 4.68 -12.60 -5.09
CA PRO A 132 6.02 -12.24 -4.63
C PRO A 132 6.69 -11.30 -5.64
N ILE A 133 7.41 -10.29 -5.14
CA ILE A 133 8.19 -9.37 -5.96
C ILE A 133 9.66 -9.75 -5.82
N GLU A 134 10.28 -10.13 -6.92
CA GLU A 134 11.67 -10.56 -6.95
C GLU A 134 12.61 -9.35 -6.94
N ASN A 135 13.63 -9.39 -6.08
CA ASN A 135 14.73 -8.42 -6.00
C ASN A 135 14.31 -6.94 -5.95
N GLY A 136 13.11 -6.66 -5.42
CA GLY A 136 12.53 -5.33 -5.37
C GLY A 136 12.20 -4.90 -3.95
N GLU A 137 12.66 -3.73 -3.55
CA GLU A 137 12.25 -3.08 -2.30
C GLU A 137 11.08 -2.11 -2.54
N PRO A 138 10.14 -1.98 -1.59
CA PRO A 138 9.03 -1.05 -1.77
C PRO A 138 9.52 0.40 -1.73
N TYR A 139 8.97 1.22 -2.61
CA TYR A 139 9.17 2.66 -2.64
C TYR A 139 8.31 3.40 -1.60
N ASP A 140 7.15 2.83 -1.30
CA ASP A 140 6.15 3.44 -0.43
C ASP A 140 6.36 3.00 1.04
N PRO A 141 6.10 3.89 2.02
CA PRO A 141 6.11 3.52 3.44
C PRO A 141 5.18 2.33 3.78
N PRO A 142 5.37 1.65 4.92
CA PRO A 142 6.35 1.94 5.98
C PRO A 142 7.76 1.40 5.76
N ASP A 143 7.98 0.44 4.85
CA ASP A 143 9.31 -0.15 4.60
C ASP A 143 9.99 0.48 3.38
N ALA A 144 9.69 1.74 3.10
CA ALA A 144 10.24 2.46 1.96
C ALA A 144 11.76 2.34 1.96
N ALA A 145 12.32 1.78 0.89
CA ALA A 145 13.75 1.76 0.65
C ALA A 145 14.31 3.18 0.60
N PHE A 146 15.63 3.30 0.81
CA PHE A 146 16.34 4.47 0.27
C PHE A 146 16.06 4.44 -1.22
N ARG A 147 15.34 5.44 -1.73
CA ARG A 147 14.77 5.56 -3.08
C ARG A 147 15.84 5.55 -4.18
N HIS A 148 16.70 4.56 -4.21
CA HIS A 148 17.88 4.43 -5.02
C HIS A 148 17.79 3.11 -5.77
N VAL A 149 18.04 3.19 -7.06
CA VAL A 149 18.15 2.03 -7.94
C VAL A 149 19.60 1.99 -8.39
N ASP A 150 20.26 0.86 -8.18
CA ASP A 150 21.64 0.55 -8.59
C ASP A 150 21.70 -0.89 -9.08
N GLU A 151 22.87 -1.37 -9.49
CA GLU A 151 23.06 -2.70 -10.10
C GLU A 151 22.48 -3.89 -9.30
N ASP A 152 22.37 -3.76 -7.97
CA ASP A 152 21.90 -4.83 -7.09
C ASP A 152 20.48 -4.57 -6.52
N THR A 153 19.96 -3.35 -6.69
CA THR A 153 18.74 -2.90 -6.00
C THR A 153 17.71 -2.42 -6.99
N SER A 154 16.62 -3.18 -7.13
CA SER A 154 15.40 -2.69 -7.79
C SER A 154 14.41 -2.16 -6.75
N ILE A 155 13.52 -1.28 -7.18
CA ILE A 155 12.43 -0.79 -6.32
C ILE A 155 11.08 -0.94 -7.02
N TRP A 156 10.01 -0.93 -6.25
CA TRP A 156 8.66 -1.00 -6.80
C TRP A 156 7.67 -0.13 -6.03
N THR A 157 6.66 0.33 -6.74
CA THR A 157 5.52 1.05 -6.16
C THR A 157 4.23 0.53 -6.80
N TRP A 158 3.10 0.80 -6.15
CA TRP A 158 1.80 0.36 -6.64
C TRP A 158 0.80 1.50 -6.59
N ARG A 159 -0.18 1.51 -7.51
CA ARG A 159 -1.30 2.45 -7.50
C ARG A 159 -2.58 1.74 -7.91
N PHE A 160 -3.68 2.04 -7.23
CA PHE A 160 -4.99 1.58 -7.66
C PHE A 160 -5.61 2.56 -8.67
N SER A 161 -6.07 2.07 -9.81
CA SER A 161 -6.76 2.89 -10.82
C SER A 161 -7.55 2.02 -11.80
N GLY A 162 -8.73 2.50 -12.19
CA GLY A 162 -9.58 1.80 -13.17
C GLY A 162 -10.01 0.39 -12.72
N GLY A 163 -10.12 0.15 -11.40
CA GLY A 163 -10.48 -1.17 -10.86
C GLY A 163 -9.34 -2.18 -10.82
N LEU A 164 -8.11 -1.77 -11.17
CA LEU A 164 -6.94 -2.64 -11.22
C LEU A 164 -5.84 -2.10 -10.30
N LEU A 165 -5.06 -3.04 -9.76
CA LEU A 165 -3.84 -2.74 -9.01
C LEU A 165 -2.68 -2.67 -9.99
N HIS A 166 -2.10 -1.48 -10.15
CA HIS A 166 -0.97 -1.28 -11.07
C HIS A 166 0.34 -1.33 -10.30
N LEU A 167 1.19 -2.27 -10.67
CA LEU A 167 2.53 -2.44 -10.14
C LEU A 167 3.54 -1.82 -11.10
N TYR A 168 4.44 -1.01 -10.57
CA TYR A 168 5.54 -0.39 -11.31
C TYR A 168 6.85 -0.82 -10.66
N THR A 169 7.72 -1.42 -11.45
CA THR A 169 9.03 -1.88 -10.98
C THR A 169 10.11 -1.18 -11.77
N PHE A 170 11.02 -0.54 -11.05
CA PHE A 170 12.19 0.13 -11.56
C PHE A 170 13.38 -0.79 -11.35
N GLN A 171 13.83 -1.40 -12.45
CA GLN A 171 14.87 -2.40 -12.48
C GLN A 171 16.26 -1.78 -12.58
N ALA A 172 17.18 -2.43 -11.90
CA ALA A 172 18.60 -2.15 -11.77
C ALA A 172 19.41 -2.36 -13.07
N ASP A 173 19.46 -3.59 -13.57
CA ASP A 173 20.28 -3.98 -14.71
C ASP A 173 19.52 -4.91 -15.69
N PRO A 174 19.26 -4.48 -16.92
CA PRO A 174 19.39 -3.10 -17.41
C PRO A 174 18.30 -2.18 -16.83
N ASN A 175 18.58 -0.88 -16.78
CA ASN A 175 17.62 0.16 -16.38
C ASN A 175 16.29 0.05 -17.16
N ARG A 176 15.25 -0.43 -16.50
CA ARG A 176 13.93 -0.68 -17.10
C ARG A 176 12.82 -0.31 -16.14
N LEU A 177 11.74 0.23 -16.69
CA LEU A 177 10.46 0.32 -16.02
C LEU A 177 9.59 -0.82 -16.55
N SER A 178 9.19 -1.75 -15.68
CA SER A 178 8.10 -2.66 -16.00
C SER A 178 6.81 -2.19 -15.32
N PHE A 179 5.71 -2.31 -16.05
CA PHE A 179 4.38 -1.99 -15.54
C PHE A 179 3.49 -3.21 -15.70
N ALA A 180 2.66 -3.44 -14.70
CA ALA A 180 1.70 -4.51 -14.71
C ALA A 180 0.40 -4.11 -14.07
N ALA A 181 -0.69 -4.72 -14.52
CA ALA A 181 -2.00 -4.59 -13.92
C ALA A 181 -2.43 -5.95 -13.35
N ILE A 182 -2.85 -5.94 -12.09
CA ILE A 182 -3.32 -7.10 -11.34
C ILE A 182 -4.81 -6.89 -11.06
N ASP A 183 -5.64 -7.87 -11.42
CA ASP A 183 -7.05 -7.90 -11.00
C ASP A 183 -7.10 -8.21 -9.49
N PRO A 184 -7.67 -7.32 -8.67
CA PRO A 184 -7.75 -7.53 -7.22
C PRO A 184 -8.43 -8.83 -6.79
N ARG A 185 -9.36 -9.37 -7.59
CA ARG A 185 -10.22 -10.49 -7.17
C ARG A 185 -9.50 -11.83 -7.19
N ASP A 186 -8.68 -12.05 -8.21
CA ASP A 186 -8.05 -13.35 -8.47
C ASP A 186 -6.53 -13.27 -8.64
N GLY A 187 -5.97 -12.05 -8.64
CA GLY A 187 -4.54 -11.84 -8.83
C GLY A 187 -4.10 -12.05 -10.28
N ALA A 188 -5.05 -12.14 -11.23
CA ALA A 188 -4.75 -12.30 -12.63
C ALA A 188 -3.95 -11.10 -13.13
N PHE A 189 -2.87 -11.41 -13.83
CA PHE A 189 -1.87 -10.45 -14.24
C PHE A 189 -2.00 -10.13 -15.73
N SER A 190 -1.92 -8.85 -16.08
CA SER A 190 -1.98 -8.37 -17.45
C SER A 190 -0.98 -7.23 -17.67
N GLY A 191 -0.22 -7.31 -18.77
CA GLY A 191 0.87 -6.38 -19.06
C GLY A 191 2.11 -6.63 -18.19
N ALA A 192 3.27 -6.79 -18.83
CA ALA A 192 4.59 -6.71 -18.21
C ALA A 192 5.63 -6.40 -19.27
N GLU A 193 5.27 -5.57 -20.26
CA GLU A 193 6.26 -5.20 -21.25
C GLU A 193 7.25 -4.24 -20.60
N PRO A 194 8.54 -4.60 -20.52
CA PRO A 194 9.52 -3.73 -19.95
C PRO A 194 9.73 -2.56 -20.91
N LEU A 195 9.46 -1.35 -20.44
CA LEU A 195 9.87 -0.13 -21.10
C LEU A 195 11.34 0.13 -20.73
N ALA A 196 12.22 0.05 -21.73
CA ALA A 196 13.60 0.45 -21.55
C ALA A 196 13.67 1.94 -21.26
N PHE A 197 14.40 2.29 -20.21
CA PHE A 197 14.70 3.67 -19.88
C PHE A 197 16.21 3.83 -19.93
N ASP A 198 16.71 4.59 -20.90
CA ASP A 198 18.12 5.00 -20.89
C ASP A 198 18.28 6.13 -19.86
N PHE A 199 18.37 5.76 -18.59
CA PHE A 199 18.98 6.64 -17.61
C PHE A 199 20.48 6.72 -17.93
N PRO A 200 21.06 7.93 -18.08
CA PRO A 200 22.46 8.09 -18.47
C PRO A 200 23.44 7.75 -17.32
N TYR A 201 22.97 7.03 -16.30
CA TYR A 201 23.66 6.75 -15.05
C TYR A 201 23.49 5.27 -14.69
N ASP A 202 24.53 4.68 -14.09
CA ASP A 202 24.51 3.31 -13.57
C ASP A 202 23.69 3.17 -12.28
N SER A 203 23.29 4.31 -11.68
CA SER A 203 22.33 4.37 -10.58
C SER A 203 21.52 5.66 -10.63
N TYR A 204 20.28 5.62 -10.11
CA TYR A 204 19.36 6.76 -10.15
C TYR A 204 18.45 6.79 -8.91
N PHE A 205 17.80 7.94 -8.69
CA PHE A 205 16.74 7.99 -7.68
C PHE A 205 15.45 7.43 -8.26
N GLY A 206 14.86 6.51 -7.50
CA GLY A 206 13.56 5.93 -7.75
C GLY A 206 12.51 7.00 -8.06
N PRO A 207 11.88 6.94 -9.23
CA PRO A 207 11.08 8.06 -9.67
C PRO A 207 9.71 8.06 -9.01
N ASP A 208 9.20 9.26 -8.73
CA ASP A 208 7.89 9.44 -8.11
C ASP A 208 6.80 9.34 -9.18
N ILE A 209 5.85 8.41 -9.00
CA ILE A 209 4.63 8.39 -9.81
C ILE A 209 3.67 9.43 -9.25
N LEU A 210 3.57 10.55 -9.96
CA LEU A 210 2.82 11.72 -9.54
C LEU A 210 1.33 11.64 -9.88
N TYR A 211 1.01 11.15 -11.08
CA TYR A 211 -0.35 11.14 -11.59
C TYR A 211 -0.53 10.07 -12.65
N ARG A 212 -1.76 9.57 -12.77
CA ARG A 212 -2.16 8.68 -13.86
C ARG A 212 -3.53 9.08 -14.38
N LYS A 213 -3.66 9.03 -15.71
CA LYS A 213 -4.94 9.09 -16.40
C LYS A 213 -4.92 8.12 -17.57
N ASP A 214 -5.81 7.14 -17.53
CA ASP A 214 -5.89 6.07 -18.54
C ASP A 214 -4.51 5.35 -18.67
N ALA A 215 -3.96 5.30 -19.88
CA ALA A 215 -2.64 4.76 -20.18
C ALA A 215 -1.50 5.76 -19.95
N LEU A 216 -1.77 7.05 -19.71
CA LEU A 216 -0.72 8.05 -19.48
C LEU A 216 -0.37 8.14 -17.99
N ILE A 217 0.87 7.84 -17.65
CA ILE A 217 1.42 8.10 -16.31
C ILE A 217 2.39 9.30 -16.34
N TRP A 218 2.40 10.06 -15.26
CA TRP A 218 3.32 11.15 -15.03
C TRP A 218 4.29 10.78 -13.93
N VAL A 219 5.57 10.81 -14.29
CA VAL A 219 6.66 10.30 -13.47
C VAL A 219 7.70 11.41 -13.31
N MET A 220 8.14 11.68 -12.08
CA MET A 220 9.26 12.56 -11.81
C MET A 220 10.53 11.72 -11.69
N ALA A 221 11.44 11.84 -12.65
CA ALA A 221 12.70 11.10 -12.69
C ALA A 221 13.86 12.05 -13.03
N ASP A 222 14.93 12.07 -12.25
CA ASP A 222 16.11 12.93 -12.46
C ASP A 222 15.77 14.40 -12.73
N SER A 223 14.89 14.98 -11.91
CA SER A 223 14.37 16.35 -12.05
C SER A 223 13.59 16.62 -13.34
N LYS A 224 13.23 15.59 -14.11
CA LYS A 224 12.36 15.71 -15.29
C LYS A 224 10.99 15.18 -14.98
N LEU A 225 9.98 15.87 -15.49
CA LEU A 225 8.62 15.37 -15.54
C LEU A 225 8.40 14.64 -16.86
N LEU A 226 8.14 13.34 -16.78
CA LEU A 226 7.97 12.44 -17.92
C LEU A 226 6.51 11.99 -17.99
N GLY A 227 5.90 12.13 -19.17
CA GLY A 227 4.61 11.55 -19.48
C GLY A 227 4.82 10.29 -20.30
N ILE A 228 4.55 9.13 -19.71
CA ILE A 228 4.78 7.82 -20.33
C ILE A 228 3.43 7.22 -20.74
N ASP A 229 3.30 6.85 -22.01
CA ASP A 229 2.15 6.14 -22.56
C ASP A 229 2.37 4.64 -22.38
N LEU A 230 1.61 4.01 -21.48
CA LEU A 230 1.77 2.61 -21.12
C LEU A 230 1.31 1.65 -22.23
N ASP A 231 0.35 2.05 -23.06
CA ASP A 231 -0.15 1.18 -24.14
C ASP A 231 0.87 1.09 -25.29
N ALA A 232 1.54 2.20 -25.57
CA ALA A 232 2.58 2.28 -26.59
C ALA A 232 3.99 1.96 -26.05
N ALA A 233 4.13 1.84 -24.73
CA ALA A 233 5.42 1.74 -24.04
C ALA A 233 6.42 2.79 -24.55
N GLU A 234 6.05 4.07 -24.47
CA GLU A 234 6.91 5.17 -24.92
C GLU A 234 6.82 6.43 -24.04
N ILE A 235 7.89 7.23 -24.02
CA ILE A 235 7.87 8.55 -23.41
C ILE A 235 7.22 9.52 -24.41
N LYS A 236 5.99 9.96 -24.10
CA LYS A 236 5.19 10.85 -24.93
C LYS A 236 5.47 12.32 -24.67
N TYR A 237 5.77 12.66 -23.42
CA TYR A 237 6.07 14.02 -22.99
C TYR A 237 7.30 14.04 -22.09
N GLN A 238 8.13 15.09 -22.23
CA GLN A 238 9.28 15.31 -21.36
C GLN A 238 9.41 16.81 -21.10
N PHE A 239 9.44 17.18 -19.83
CA PHE A 239 9.65 18.54 -19.37
C PHE A 239 10.90 18.61 -18.48
N PRO A 240 11.65 19.73 -18.54
CA PRO A 240 12.75 19.99 -17.62
C PRO A 240 12.25 20.32 -16.21
#